data_AF-A0A6A4H720-F1
#
_entry.id   AF-A0A6A4H720-F1
#
_cell.length_a   1.000
_cell.length_b   1.000
_cell.length_c   1.000
_cell.angle_alpha   90.00
_cell.angle_beta   90.00
_cell.angle_gamma   90.00
#
_symmetry.space_group_name_H-M   'P 1'
#
loop_
_entity.id
_entity.type
_entity.pdbx_description
1 polymer ?
#
loop_
_entity_poly.entity_id
_entity_poly.type
_entity_poly.pdbx_seq_one_letter_code
_entity_poly.pdbx_strand_id
1 'polypeptide(L)'
;MDTAVSDKTRHRKLQYTAEFLVWAAEQGLTEGDILPPSEAMLCNFAASFAGKLAGGMAKAKVSVVKGWVQRRGLIGEGGNNLQNVLNGVECKAPASSFRDQRPPMKKEHLSTLSDELDLSGSCGGIDHAMAAVSVGCFYGQLRGGEILPQSSDPADFNPSVLPTVKDLKAPNKNGDRKLRLPKTKTKQSRGKEVVYSPQPGRTSPTRAWREHIQVNRLGPDDPLVAY
;
A
#
# COMPACT_ATOMS: atom_id res chain seq x y z
N MET A 1 -14.57 -19.21 -4.58
CA MET A 1 -14.47 -18.03 -3.69
C MET A 1 -13.06 -17.39 -3.75
N ASP A 2 -12.51 -17.15 -4.94
CA ASP A 2 -11.19 -16.49 -5.13
C ASP A 2 -11.32 -15.03 -5.60
N THR A 3 -12.55 -14.52 -5.69
CA THR A 3 -12.87 -13.16 -6.19
C THR A 3 -12.45 -12.03 -5.25
N ALA A 4 -12.00 -12.34 -4.02
CA ALA A 4 -11.58 -11.35 -3.02
C ALA A 4 -10.08 -11.00 -3.10
N VAL A 5 -9.29 -11.67 -3.95
CA VAL A 5 -7.83 -11.49 -4.04
C VAL A 5 -7.48 -10.86 -5.39
N SER A 6 -6.69 -9.79 -5.38
CA SER A 6 -6.26 -9.14 -6.63
C SER A 6 -5.44 -10.08 -7.52
N ASP A 7 -5.53 -9.93 -8.85
CA ASP A 7 -4.82 -10.79 -9.81
C ASP A 7 -3.31 -10.83 -9.56
N LYS A 8 -2.70 -9.70 -9.22
CA LYS A 8 -1.28 -9.61 -8.84
C LYS A 8 -0.96 -10.48 -7.62
N THR A 9 -1.85 -10.49 -6.63
CA THR A 9 -1.68 -11.32 -5.43
C THR A 9 -1.90 -12.79 -5.76
N ARG A 10 -2.86 -13.13 -6.63
CA ARG A 10 -3.06 -14.50 -7.13
C ARG A 10 -1.81 -15.01 -7.85
N HIS A 11 -1.28 -14.23 -8.79
CA HIS A 11 -0.08 -14.57 -9.54
C HIS A 11 1.13 -14.81 -8.62
N ARG A 12 1.37 -13.92 -7.64
CA ARG A 12 2.44 -14.11 -6.65
C ARG A 12 2.25 -15.37 -5.82
N LYS A 13 1.02 -15.70 -5.41
CA LYS A 13 0.74 -16.94 -4.68
C LYS A 13 1.06 -18.17 -5.54
N LEU A 14 0.66 -18.17 -6.81
CA LEU A 14 0.99 -19.25 -7.75
C LEU A 14 2.51 -19.41 -7.90
N GLN A 15 3.23 -18.30 -8.06
CA GLN A 15 4.69 -18.32 -8.16
C GLN A 15 5.34 -18.95 -6.92
N TYR A 16 4.93 -18.56 -5.71
CA TYR A 16 5.52 -19.12 -4.48
C TYR A 16 5.16 -20.59 -4.25
N THR A 17 3.97 -21.01 -4.67
CA THR A 17 3.63 -22.45 -4.68
C THR A 17 4.49 -23.20 -5.68
N ALA A 18 4.70 -22.67 -6.89
CA ALA A 18 5.56 -23.30 -7.89
C ALA A 18 7.00 -23.44 -7.40
N GLU A 19 7.57 -22.39 -6.78
CA GLU A 19 8.92 -22.45 -6.20
C GLU A 19 9.06 -23.53 -5.11
N PHE A 20 8.03 -23.73 -4.29
CA PHE A 20 8.02 -24.82 -3.31
C PHE A 20 8.01 -26.20 -3.98
N LEU A 21 7.22 -26.38 -5.04
CA LEU A 21 7.18 -27.65 -5.78
C LEU A 21 8.48 -27.95 -6.50
N VAL A 22 9.12 -26.94 -7.11
CA VAL A 22 10.46 -27.08 -7.72
C VAL A 22 11.48 -27.48 -6.66
N TRP A 23 11.53 -26.77 -5.53
CA TRP A 23 12.41 -27.13 -4.42
C TRP A 23 12.15 -28.55 -3.92
N ALA A 24 10.89 -28.96 -3.77
CA ALA A 24 10.56 -30.30 -3.30
C ALA A 24 11.00 -31.40 -4.28
N ALA A 25 10.86 -31.16 -5.58
CA ALA A 25 11.37 -32.06 -6.62
C ALA A 25 12.90 -32.17 -6.59
N GLU A 26 13.62 -31.07 -6.36
CA GLU A 26 15.08 -31.06 -6.19
C GLU A 26 15.54 -31.84 -4.95
N GLN A 27 14.70 -31.92 -3.90
CA GLN A 27 14.95 -32.75 -2.72
C GLN A 27 14.54 -34.21 -2.90
N GLY A 28 14.01 -34.60 -4.07
CA GLY A 28 13.56 -35.97 -4.35
C GLY A 28 12.31 -36.39 -3.57
N LEU A 29 11.48 -35.43 -3.14
CA LEU A 29 10.28 -35.68 -2.34
C LEU A 29 9.12 -36.19 -3.20
N THR A 30 8.33 -37.11 -2.65
CA THR A 30 7.14 -37.66 -3.32
C THR A 30 5.90 -36.84 -3.00
N GLU A 31 4.80 -37.08 -3.72
CA GLU A 31 3.54 -36.36 -3.49
C GLU A 31 3.00 -36.54 -2.06
N GLY A 32 3.19 -37.72 -1.46
CA GLY A 32 2.80 -38.02 -0.08
C GLY A 32 3.59 -37.24 0.96
N ASP A 33 4.83 -36.83 0.63
CA ASP A 33 5.64 -35.99 1.50
C ASP A 33 5.23 -34.51 1.39
N ILE A 34 4.86 -34.08 0.19
CA ILE A 34 4.55 -32.68 -0.15
C ILE A 34 3.19 -32.24 0.39
N LEU A 35 2.24 -33.16 0.52
CA LEU A 35 0.85 -32.83 0.83
C LEU A 35 0.19 -33.86 1.79
N PRO A 36 0.01 -33.51 3.08
CA PRO A 36 0.42 -32.26 3.74
C PRO A 36 1.93 -32.25 4.07
N PRO A 37 2.61 -31.10 3.92
CA PRO A 37 4.02 -30.98 4.28
C PRO A 37 4.17 -31.02 5.81
N SER A 38 5.12 -31.81 6.29
CA SER A 38 5.51 -31.84 7.70
C SER A 38 6.18 -30.52 8.13
N GLU A 39 6.20 -30.24 9.43
CA GLU A 39 6.93 -29.10 9.97
C GLU A 39 8.42 -29.15 9.58
N ALA A 40 9.03 -30.35 9.61
CA ALA A 40 10.41 -30.55 9.20
C ALA A 40 10.65 -30.14 7.74
N MET A 41 9.71 -30.45 6.84
CA MET A 41 9.79 -30.03 5.45
C MET A 41 9.69 -28.51 5.30
N LEU A 42 8.74 -27.88 6.01
CA LEU A 42 8.60 -26.43 6.01
C LEU A 42 9.85 -25.74 6.58
N CYS A 43 10.48 -26.33 7.59
CA CYS A 43 11.77 -25.90 8.13
C CYS A 43 12.88 -25.98 7.09
N ASN A 44 13.02 -27.10 6.39
CA ASN A 44 14.03 -27.28 5.34
C ASN A 44 13.82 -26.30 4.19
N PHE A 45 12.56 -26.11 3.76
CA PHE A 45 12.21 -25.11 2.76
C PHE A 45 12.57 -23.70 3.22
N ALA A 46 12.23 -23.33 4.45
CA ALA A 46 12.60 -22.04 5.03
C ALA A 46 14.14 -21.86 5.10
N ALA A 47 14.86 -22.88 5.56
CA ALA A 47 16.31 -22.87 5.71
C ALA A 47 17.05 -22.73 4.36
N SER A 48 16.45 -23.19 3.26
CA SER A 48 17.01 -23.04 1.90
C SER A 48 17.26 -21.58 1.50
N PHE A 49 16.58 -20.64 2.18
CA PHE A 49 16.69 -19.19 1.96
C PHE A 49 17.71 -18.49 2.88
N ALA A 50 18.30 -19.20 3.85
CA ALA A 50 19.29 -18.62 4.76
C ALA A 50 20.48 -18.05 3.97
N GLY A 51 20.87 -16.81 4.27
CA GLY A 51 21.94 -16.12 3.53
C GLY A 51 21.54 -15.59 2.15
N LYS A 52 20.30 -15.84 1.68
CA LYS A 52 19.85 -15.47 0.33
C LYS A 52 18.73 -14.44 0.34
N LEU A 53 17.78 -14.55 1.26
CA LEU A 53 16.59 -13.69 1.33
C LEU A 53 16.45 -13.04 2.71
N ALA A 54 15.79 -11.88 2.75
CA ALA A 54 15.23 -11.35 3.99
C ALA A 54 14.21 -12.34 4.58
N GLY A 55 14.22 -12.54 5.90
CA GLY A 55 13.33 -13.51 6.55
C GLY A 55 11.85 -13.15 6.40
N GLY A 56 11.51 -11.86 6.25
CA GLY A 56 10.17 -11.42 5.84
C GLY A 56 9.69 -12.06 4.52
N MET A 57 10.58 -12.27 3.54
CA MET A 57 10.24 -12.93 2.29
C MET A 57 10.11 -14.45 2.46
N ALA A 58 10.99 -15.08 3.24
CA ALA A 58 10.89 -16.50 3.57
C ALA A 58 9.56 -16.81 4.28
N LYS A 59 9.18 -16.00 5.28
CA LYS A 59 7.88 -16.06 5.97
C LYS A 59 6.71 -15.98 5.00
N ALA A 60 6.77 -15.07 4.02
CA ALA A 60 5.72 -14.92 3.01
C ALA A 60 5.59 -16.16 2.10
N LYS A 61 6.71 -16.75 1.67
CA LYS A 61 6.71 -17.98 0.85
C LYS A 61 6.11 -19.16 1.61
N VAL A 62 6.57 -19.41 2.84
CA VAL A 62 6.04 -20.47 3.72
C VAL A 62 4.55 -20.27 3.99
N SER A 63 4.11 -19.03 4.25
CA SER A 63 2.69 -18.71 4.45
C SER A 63 1.83 -19.06 3.24
N VAL A 64 2.34 -18.86 2.01
CA VAL A 64 1.63 -19.25 0.80
C VAL A 64 1.50 -20.77 0.68
N VAL A 65 2.55 -21.53 1.01
CA VAL A 65 2.51 -23.00 1.04
C VAL A 65 1.45 -23.47 2.03
N LYS A 66 1.46 -22.98 3.27
CA LYS A 66 0.44 -23.30 4.29
C LYS A 66 -0.98 -22.99 3.80
N GLY A 67 -1.19 -21.82 3.20
CA GLY A 67 -2.49 -21.44 2.64
C GLY A 67 -2.90 -22.25 1.39
N TRP A 68 -1.95 -22.79 0.64
CA TRP A 68 -2.23 -23.73 -0.45
C TRP A 68 -2.72 -25.08 0.09
N VAL A 69 -2.07 -25.62 1.12
CA VAL A 69 -2.49 -26.85 1.83
C VAL A 69 -3.87 -26.69 2.44
N GLN A 70 -4.10 -25.59 3.17
CA GLN A 70 -5.38 -25.30 3.83
C GLN A 70 -6.56 -25.23 2.84
N ARG A 71 -6.34 -24.68 1.64
CA ARG A 71 -7.38 -24.63 0.60
C ARG A 71 -7.79 -26.00 0.05
N ARG A 72 -6.96 -27.02 0.25
CA ARG A 72 -7.27 -28.42 -0.08
C ARG A 72 -7.95 -29.17 1.06
N GLY A 73 -8.30 -28.49 2.15
CA GLY A 73 -8.94 -29.09 3.32
C GLY A 73 -7.98 -29.83 4.24
N LEU A 74 -6.67 -29.67 4.04
CA LEU A 74 -5.64 -30.33 4.83
C LEU A 74 -5.08 -29.39 5.90
N ILE A 75 -4.68 -29.95 7.03
CA ILE A 75 -4.04 -29.21 8.12
C ILE A 75 -2.55 -29.07 7.78
N GLY A 76 -2.10 -27.83 7.56
CA GLY A 76 -0.67 -27.53 7.41
C GLY A 76 -0.01 -27.37 8.78
N GLU A 77 1.11 -28.03 8.99
CA GLU A 77 1.89 -27.89 10.22
C GLU A 77 2.61 -26.52 10.31
N GLY A 78 3.16 -26.20 11.48
CA GLY A 78 3.98 -25.01 11.69
C GLY A 78 3.98 -24.57 13.14
N GLY A 79 4.75 -25.29 13.94
CA GLY A 79 4.96 -25.03 15.35
C GLY A 79 6.18 -24.15 15.61
N ASN A 80 6.76 -24.34 16.79
CA ASN A 80 7.86 -23.51 17.29
C ASN A 80 9.15 -23.70 16.48
N ASN A 81 9.38 -24.88 15.90
CA ASN A 81 10.60 -25.14 15.14
C ASN A 81 10.62 -24.30 13.86
N LEU A 82 9.50 -24.24 13.16
CA LEU A 82 9.37 -23.40 11.97
C LEU A 82 9.61 -21.92 12.30
N GLN A 83 9.08 -21.44 13.42
CA GLN A 83 9.30 -20.06 13.85
C GLN A 83 10.77 -19.78 14.18
N ASN A 84 11.44 -20.71 14.86
CA ASN A 84 12.87 -20.61 15.18
C ASN A 84 13.74 -20.62 13.92
N VAL A 85 13.44 -21.49 12.95
CA VAL A 85 14.15 -21.51 11.66
C VAL A 85 13.95 -20.20 10.91
N LEU A 86 12.72 -19.67 10.84
CA LEU A 86 12.45 -18.40 10.19
C LEU A 86 13.16 -17.21 10.86
N ASN A 87 13.33 -17.25 12.19
CA ASN A 87 14.15 -16.28 12.91
C ASN A 87 15.65 -16.45 12.56
N GLY A 88 16.14 -17.68 12.46
CA GLY A 88 17.50 -17.96 12.01
C GLY A 88 17.78 -17.49 10.58
N VAL A 89 16.79 -17.61 9.67
CA VAL A 89 16.87 -17.07 8.30
C VAL A 89 16.96 -15.55 8.32
N GLU A 90 16.19 -14.86 9.16
CA GLU A 90 16.27 -13.41 9.33
C GLU A 90 17.65 -13.00 9.86
N CYS A 91 18.18 -13.69 10.89
CA CYS A 91 19.50 -13.41 11.44
C CYS A 91 20.64 -13.62 10.43
N LYS A 92 20.47 -14.55 9.48
CA LYS A 92 21.44 -14.81 8.40
C LYS A 92 21.16 -14.02 7.13
N ALA A 93 20.14 -13.17 7.09
CA ALA A 93 19.83 -12.39 5.89
C ALA A 93 21.01 -11.44 5.58
N PRO A 94 21.50 -11.41 4.33
CA PRO A 94 22.60 -10.52 3.99
C PRO A 94 22.13 -9.07 4.08
N ALA A 95 23.04 -8.15 4.44
CA ALA A 95 22.71 -6.72 4.55
C ALA A 95 22.09 -6.17 3.25
N SER A 96 22.52 -6.67 2.09
CA SER A 96 21.98 -6.35 0.76
C SER A 96 20.51 -6.76 0.54
N SER A 97 19.96 -7.64 1.38
CA SER A 97 18.52 -7.98 1.37
C SER A 97 17.65 -6.91 2.01
N PHE A 98 18.25 -5.96 2.74
CA PHE A 98 17.55 -4.84 3.34
C PHE A 98 17.79 -3.57 2.53
N ARG A 99 16.75 -2.77 2.35
CA ARG A 99 16.89 -1.43 1.78
C ARG A 99 17.15 -0.45 2.91
N ASP A 100 18.03 0.52 2.67
CA ASP A 100 18.23 1.61 3.61
C ASP A 100 16.93 2.31 3.93
N GLN A 101 16.78 2.67 5.21
CA GLN A 101 15.60 3.39 5.66
C GLN A 101 15.57 4.76 4.98
N ARG A 102 14.49 5.03 4.25
CA ARG A 102 14.29 6.34 3.63
C ARG A 102 14.08 7.39 4.73
N PRO A 103 14.69 8.59 4.61
CA PRO A 103 14.45 9.66 5.56
C PRO A 103 12.97 10.04 5.58
N PRO A 104 12.42 10.43 6.74
CA PRO A 104 11.03 10.84 6.83
C PRO A 104 10.81 12.14 6.05
N MET A 105 9.62 12.29 5.47
CA MET A 105 9.16 13.58 4.97
C MET A 105 8.92 14.52 6.16
N LYS A 106 9.39 15.76 6.04
CA LYS A 106 9.24 16.78 7.08
C LYS A 106 8.43 17.97 6.56
N LYS A 107 7.99 18.83 7.50
CA LYS A 107 7.22 20.03 7.16
C LYS A 107 8.04 20.99 6.29
N GLU A 108 9.35 21.04 6.48
CA GLU A 108 10.23 21.92 5.70
C GLU A 108 10.19 21.56 4.21
N HIS A 109 10.05 20.28 3.87
CA HIS A 109 9.92 19.85 2.47
C HIS A 109 8.63 20.39 1.84
N LEU A 110 7.54 20.49 2.62
CA LEU A 110 6.29 21.10 2.14
C LEU A 110 6.42 22.61 1.97
N SER A 111 7.16 23.28 2.87
CA SER A 111 7.45 24.71 2.74
C SER A 111 8.25 24.96 1.46
N THR A 112 9.36 24.24 1.26
CA THR A 112 10.17 24.34 0.03
C THR A 112 9.33 24.08 -1.21
N LEU A 113 8.51 23.03 -1.23
CA LEU A 113 7.61 22.78 -2.36
C LEU A 113 6.63 23.95 -2.58
N SER A 114 6.03 24.48 -1.51
CA SER A 114 5.08 25.58 -1.62
C SER A 114 5.69 26.91 -2.06
N ASP A 115 6.99 27.11 -1.83
CA ASP A 115 7.70 28.33 -2.21
C ASP A 115 8.09 28.31 -3.70
N GLU A 116 8.28 27.13 -4.28
CA GLU A 116 8.67 26.93 -5.69
C GLU A 116 7.47 26.79 -6.65
N LEU A 117 6.28 26.40 -6.14
CA LEU A 117 5.07 26.29 -6.96
C LEU A 117 4.50 27.68 -7.31
N ASP A 118 4.06 27.86 -8.56
CA ASP A 118 3.37 29.09 -8.96
C ASP A 118 1.89 29.06 -8.54
N LEU A 119 1.66 29.49 -7.32
CA LEU A 119 0.32 29.64 -6.74
C LEU A 119 -0.33 31.00 -7.06
N SER A 120 0.19 31.76 -8.03
CA SER A 120 -0.46 32.99 -8.50
C SER A 120 -1.71 32.72 -9.35
N GLY A 121 -1.83 31.50 -9.88
CA GLY A 121 -2.89 31.09 -10.81
C GLY A 121 -2.57 31.36 -12.29
N SER A 122 -1.33 31.77 -12.60
CA SER A 122 -0.91 32.16 -13.96
C SER A 122 -0.49 30.98 -14.84
N CYS A 123 -0.01 29.88 -14.26
CA CYS A 123 0.60 28.73 -14.95
C CYS A 123 -0.34 27.52 -15.15
N GLY A 124 -1.65 27.69 -14.96
CA GLY A 124 -2.61 26.58 -14.87
C GLY A 124 -2.80 26.11 -13.43
N GLY A 125 -3.82 25.29 -13.18
CA GLY A 125 -4.16 24.89 -11.80
C GLY A 125 -3.49 23.59 -11.34
N ILE A 126 -2.53 23.05 -12.10
CA ILE A 126 -1.73 21.87 -11.70
C ILE A 126 -0.92 22.13 -10.43
N ASP A 127 -0.32 23.32 -10.29
CA ASP A 127 0.49 23.67 -9.12
C ASP A 127 -0.36 23.71 -7.85
N HIS A 128 -1.62 24.14 -7.97
CA HIS A 128 -2.59 24.09 -6.89
C HIS A 128 -2.98 22.64 -6.54
N ALA A 129 -3.12 21.77 -7.53
CA ALA A 129 -3.37 20.34 -7.31
C ALA A 129 -2.19 19.67 -6.60
N MET A 130 -0.96 19.94 -7.04
CA MET A 130 0.26 19.42 -6.43
C MET A 130 0.43 19.90 -5.00
N ALA A 131 0.18 21.19 -4.73
CA ALA A 131 0.20 21.75 -3.39
C ALA A 131 -0.83 21.04 -2.50
N ALA A 132 -2.09 20.96 -2.92
CA ALA A 132 -3.18 20.36 -2.16
C ALA A 132 -2.97 18.87 -1.87
N VAL A 133 -2.54 18.09 -2.87
CA VAL A 133 -2.23 16.66 -2.68
C VAL A 133 -1.05 16.47 -1.75
N SER A 134 0.01 17.26 -1.86
CA SER A 134 1.21 17.09 -1.03
C SER A 134 0.92 17.36 0.45
N VAL A 135 0.27 18.48 0.76
CA VAL A 135 -0.13 18.79 2.14
C VAL A 135 -1.23 17.84 2.64
N GLY A 136 -2.16 17.44 1.76
CA GLY A 136 -3.21 16.48 2.08
C GLY A 136 -2.65 15.11 2.44
N CYS A 137 -1.70 14.59 1.66
CA CYS A 137 -1.04 13.33 1.96
C CYS A 137 -0.23 13.41 3.26
N PHE A 138 0.48 14.51 3.48
CA PHE A 138 1.29 14.70 4.68
C PHE A 138 0.43 14.80 5.95
N TYR A 139 -0.52 15.73 6.02
CA TYR A 139 -1.33 15.93 7.23
C TYR A 139 -2.40 14.84 7.41
N GLY A 140 -2.91 14.29 6.31
CA GLY A 140 -3.86 13.19 6.33
C GLY A 140 -3.23 11.81 6.52
N GLN A 141 -1.90 11.72 6.46
CA GLN A 141 -1.14 10.47 6.46
C GLN A 141 -1.67 9.48 5.41
N LEU A 142 -1.99 10.02 4.22
CA LEU A 142 -2.58 9.26 3.13
C LEU A 142 -1.51 8.50 2.36
N ARG A 143 -1.90 7.36 1.78
CA ARG A 143 -1.12 6.78 0.70
C ARG A 143 -1.49 7.50 -0.60
N GLY A 144 -0.49 7.78 -1.45
CA GLY A 144 -0.74 8.42 -2.74
C GLY A 144 -1.82 7.72 -3.57
N GLY A 145 -1.81 6.38 -3.62
CA GLY A 145 -2.83 5.61 -4.35
C GLY A 145 -4.24 5.61 -3.74
N GLU A 146 -4.49 6.35 -2.65
CA GLU A 146 -5.83 6.58 -2.10
C GLU A 146 -6.45 7.90 -2.63
N ILE A 147 -5.66 8.73 -3.31
CA ILE A 147 -6.10 10.05 -3.81
C ILE A 147 -5.63 10.36 -5.23
N LEU A 148 -4.47 9.86 -5.64
CA LEU A 148 -3.93 10.03 -6.99
C LEU A 148 -4.35 8.86 -7.90
N PRO A 149 -4.85 9.14 -9.11
CA PRO A 149 -5.10 8.10 -10.11
C PRO A 149 -3.78 7.49 -10.61
N GLN A 150 -3.86 6.27 -11.13
CA GLN A 150 -2.70 5.61 -11.76
C GLN A 150 -2.51 6.02 -13.22
N SER A 151 -3.56 6.55 -13.84
CA SER A 151 -3.63 6.96 -15.24
C SER A 151 -4.05 8.43 -15.29
N SER A 152 -3.56 9.16 -16.28
CA SER A 152 -4.03 10.52 -16.59
C SER A 152 -5.26 10.51 -17.48
N ASP A 153 -5.69 9.34 -17.99
CA ASP A 153 -6.90 9.20 -18.80
C ASP A 153 -8.15 9.40 -17.90
N PRO A 154 -9.00 10.42 -18.17
CA PRO A 154 -10.23 10.62 -17.42
C PRO A 154 -11.20 9.43 -17.48
N ALA A 155 -11.16 8.61 -18.53
CA ALA A 155 -12.01 7.43 -18.66
C ALA A 155 -11.70 6.34 -17.61
N ASP A 156 -10.47 6.35 -17.07
CA ASP A 156 -10.04 5.41 -16.02
C ASP A 156 -10.46 5.87 -14.61
N PHE A 157 -11.03 7.07 -14.47
CA PHE A 157 -11.47 7.57 -13.18
C PHE A 157 -12.68 6.78 -12.67
N ASN A 158 -12.60 6.33 -11.42
CA ASN A 158 -13.67 5.60 -10.77
C ASN A 158 -13.98 6.20 -9.38
N PRO A 159 -15.15 6.83 -9.19
CA PRO A 159 -15.52 7.48 -7.93
C PRO A 159 -15.79 6.49 -6.77
N SER A 160 -15.91 5.19 -7.06
CA SER A 160 -15.97 4.15 -6.02
C SER A 160 -14.58 3.79 -5.46
N VAL A 161 -13.51 4.24 -6.11
CA VAL A 161 -12.12 3.95 -5.74
C VAL A 161 -11.40 5.21 -5.28
N LEU A 162 -11.57 6.32 -6.00
CA LEU A 162 -10.92 7.61 -5.75
C LEU A 162 -11.94 8.67 -5.35
N PRO A 163 -11.56 9.62 -4.47
CA PRO A 163 -12.48 10.64 -3.99
C PRO A 163 -12.82 11.67 -5.08
N THR A 164 -14.04 12.18 -4.97
CA THR A 164 -14.54 13.34 -5.70
C THR A 164 -14.58 14.57 -4.79
N VAL A 165 -14.83 15.76 -5.35
CA VAL A 165 -14.89 17.00 -4.55
C VAL A 165 -15.95 16.93 -3.43
N LYS A 166 -17.12 16.33 -3.68
CA LYS A 166 -18.19 16.15 -2.68
C LYS A 166 -17.81 15.26 -1.48
N ASP A 167 -16.76 14.45 -1.64
CA ASP A 167 -16.20 13.63 -0.56
C ASP A 167 -15.39 14.47 0.42
N LEU A 168 -14.92 15.66 0.02
CA LEU A 168 -14.31 16.65 0.88
C LEU A 168 -15.36 17.60 1.43
N LYS A 169 -15.82 17.33 2.66
CA LYS A 169 -16.84 18.12 3.33
C LYS A 169 -16.42 19.57 3.56
N ALA A 170 -17.43 20.43 3.64
CA ALA A 170 -17.28 21.82 4.05
C ALA A 170 -16.62 21.91 5.44
N PRO A 171 -15.87 22.99 5.71
CA PRO A 171 -15.23 23.17 7.01
C PRO A 171 -16.27 23.23 8.14
N ASN A 172 -15.94 22.65 9.29
CA ASN A 172 -16.71 22.80 10.52
C ASN A 172 -16.46 24.19 11.15
N LYS A 173 -17.06 24.45 12.33
CA LYS A 173 -16.87 25.71 13.08
C LYS A 173 -15.41 26.02 13.44
N ASN A 174 -14.56 25.00 13.54
CA ASN A 174 -13.14 25.13 13.84
C ASN A 174 -12.26 25.25 12.57
N GLY A 175 -12.89 25.21 11.39
CA GLY A 175 -12.18 25.21 10.11
C GLY A 175 -11.68 23.84 9.66
N ASP A 176 -11.92 22.77 10.42
CA ASP A 176 -11.51 21.41 10.02
C ASP A 176 -12.36 20.91 8.86
N ARG A 177 -11.73 20.20 7.92
CA ARG A 177 -12.41 19.54 6.80
C ARG A 177 -12.30 18.03 6.94
N LYS A 178 -13.31 17.32 6.47
CA LYS A 178 -13.33 15.85 6.45
C LYS A 178 -13.31 15.35 5.02
N LEU A 179 -12.33 14.52 4.69
CA LEU A 179 -12.25 13.82 3.42
C LEU A 179 -12.69 12.37 3.61
N ARG A 180 -13.73 11.94 2.89
CA ARG A 180 -14.10 10.54 2.80
C ARG A 180 -13.32 9.86 1.67
N LEU A 181 -12.50 8.88 2.02
CA LEU A 181 -11.84 7.99 1.06
C LEU A 181 -12.80 6.85 0.72
N PRO A 182 -13.20 6.66 -0.55
CA PRO A 182 -14.07 5.56 -0.95
C PRO A 182 -13.44 4.20 -0.71
N LYS A 183 -12.14 4.09 -1.00
CA LYS A 183 -11.37 2.85 -0.86
C LYS A 183 -10.05 3.09 -0.16
N THR A 184 -9.70 2.19 0.75
CA THR A 184 -8.35 2.14 1.34
C THR A 184 -7.78 0.73 1.22
N LYS A 185 -6.46 0.58 1.33
CA LYS A 185 -5.83 -0.75 1.23
C LYS A 185 -6.37 -1.76 2.25
N THR A 186 -6.68 -1.31 3.48
CA THR A 186 -7.05 -2.20 4.58
C THR A 186 -8.56 -2.35 4.75
N LYS A 187 -9.31 -1.26 4.59
CA LYS A 187 -10.78 -1.30 4.73
C LYS A 187 -11.51 -1.53 3.40
N GLN A 188 -10.79 -1.57 2.28
CA GLN A 188 -11.36 -1.72 0.94
C GLN A 188 -12.54 -0.76 0.76
N SER A 189 -13.68 -1.22 0.26
CA SER A 189 -14.88 -0.42 -0.01
C SER A 189 -15.59 0.14 1.23
N ARG A 190 -15.21 -0.27 2.45
CA ARG A 190 -15.70 0.38 3.67
C ARG A 190 -15.17 1.81 3.82
N GLY A 191 -14.08 2.13 3.11
CA GLY A 191 -13.50 3.47 3.10
C GLY A 191 -12.93 3.91 4.45
N LYS A 192 -12.56 5.19 4.54
CA LYS A 192 -12.08 5.83 5.77
C LYS A 192 -12.33 7.34 5.69
N GLU A 193 -12.58 7.98 6.82
CA GLU A 193 -12.59 9.43 6.93
C GLU A 193 -11.22 9.93 7.43
N VAL A 194 -10.76 11.03 6.84
CA VAL A 194 -9.53 11.74 7.20
C VAL A 194 -9.88 13.18 7.53
N VAL A 195 -9.32 13.68 8.63
CA VAL A 195 -9.58 15.03 9.12
C VAL A 195 -8.38 15.91 8.81
N TYR A 196 -8.64 17.05 8.17
CA TYR A 196 -7.66 18.10 7.93
C TYR A 196 -7.95 19.27 8.86
N SER A 197 -7.03 19.54 9.76
CA SER A 197 -7.09 20.75 10.58
C SER A 197 -6.34 21.91 9.93
N PRO A 198 -6.80 23.16 10.13
CA PRO A 198 -6.06 24.34 9.71
C PRO A 198 -4.63 24.33 10.24
N GLN A 199 -3.70 24.90 9.49
CA GLN A 199 -2.31 25.06 9.88
C GLN A 199 -1.86 26.48 9.54
N PRO A 200 -0.85 27.03 10.22
CA PRO A 200 -0.32 28.34 9.87
C PRO A 200 0.39 28.31 8.52
N GLY A 201 0.28 29.41 7.76
CA GLY A 201 1.05 29.64 6.54
C GLY A 201 0.54 28.88 5.31
N ARG A 202 1.44 28.71 4.32
CA ARG A 202 1.10 28.17 2.99
C ARG A 202 0.88 26.66 2.94
N THR A 203 1.36 25.95 3.96
CA THR A 203 1.25 24.48 4.05
C THR A 203 -0.08 24.01 4.66
N SER A 204 -1.07 24.89 4.79
CA SER A 204 -2.37 24.53 5.36
C SER A 204 -3.20 23.66 4.42
N PRO A 205 -3.59 22.43 4.84
CA PRO A 205 -4.35 21.54 3.98
C PRO A 205 -5.75 22.06 3.68
N THR A 206 -6.41 22.69 4.66
CA THR A 206 -7.76 23.23 4.47
C THR A 206 -7.79 24.36 3.44
N ARG A 207 -6.75 25.21 3.45
CA ARG A 207 -6.53 26.28 2.48
C ARG A 207 -6.14 25.75 1.10
N ALA A 208 -5.14 24.87 1.01
CA ALA A 208 -4.67 24.33 -0.25
C ALA A 208 -5.79 23.62 -1.02
N TRP A 209 -6.60 22.80 -0.34
CA TRP A 209 -7.77 22.17 -0.97
C TRP A 209 -8.80 23.18 -1.47
N ARG A 210 -9.03 24.28 -0.75
CA ARG A 210 -9.97 25.32 -1.16
C ARG A 210 -9.47 26.06 -2.39
N GLU A 211 -8.21 26.48 -2.37
CA GLU A 211 -7.57 27.21 -3.48
C GLU A 211 -7.51 26.34 -4.74
N HIS A 212 -7.14 25.06 -4.60
CA HIS A 212 -7.20 24.06 -5.67
C HIS A 212 -8.58 23.95 -6.33
N ILE A 213 -9.62 23.69 -5.54
CA ILE A 213 -10.99 23.56 -6.06
C ILE A 213 -11.44 24.85 -6.75
N GLN A 214 -11.08 26.02 -6.19
CA GLN A 214 -11.49 27.31 -6.72
C GLN A 214 -10.78 27.65 -8.05
N VAL A 215 -9.46 27.47 -8.11
CA VAL A 215 -8.64 27.80 -9.29
C VAL A 215 -8.97 26.87 -10.46
N ASN A 216 -9.11 25.57 -10.19
CA ASN A 216 -9.48 24.57 -11.19
C ASN A 216 -10.99 24.51 -11.49
N ARG A 217 -11.80 25.32 -10.80
CA ARG A 217 -13.26 25.41 -11.00
C ARG A 217 -13.97 24.05 -10.88
N LEU A 218 -13.52 23.20 -9.96
CA LEU A 218 -14.02 21.83 -9.84
C LEU A 218 -15.43 21.80 -9.24
N GLY A 219 -16.32 21.08 -9.91
CA GLY A 219 -17.66 20.74 -9.45
C GLY A 219 -17.68 19.58 -8.46
N PRO A 220 -18.82 19.32 -7.80
CA PRO A 220 -18.94 18.30 -6.75
C PRO A 220 -18.60 16.87 -7.18
N ASP A 221 -18.87 16.52 -8.42
CA ASP A 221 -18.67 15.17 -8.97
C ASP A 221 -17.32 15.00 -9.68
N ASP A 222 -16.54 16.08 -9.81
CA ASP A 222 -15.23 16.02 -10.45
C ASP A 222 -14.23 15.25 -9.58
N PRO A 223 -13.23 14.61 -10.20
CA PRO A 223 -12.10 14.03 -9.48
C PRO A 223 -11.47 15.08 -8.56
N LEU A 224 -11.25 14.72 -7.29
CA LEU A 224 -10.75 15.68 -6.28
C LEU A 224 -9.43 16.36 -6.69
N VAL A 225 -8.62 15.70 -7.52
CA VAL A 225 -7.27 16.13 -7.94
C VAL A 225 -7.20 16.54 -9.41
N ALA A 226 -8.34 16.75 -10.08
CA ALA A 226 -8.37 17.24 -11.47
C ALA A 226 -7.85 18.68 -11.56
N TYR A 227 -7.24 19.03 -12.70
CA TYR A 227 -6.70 20.35 -13.01
C TYR A 227 -6.71 20.62 -14.52
#